data_AF-A0A920KDJ1-F1
#
_entry.id   AF-A0A920KDJ1-F1
#
_cell.length_a   1.000
_cell.length_b   1.000
_cell.length_c   1.000
_cell.angle_alpha   90.00
_cell.angle_beta   90.00
_cell.angle_gamma   90.00
#
_symmetry.space_group_name_H-M   'P 1'
#
loop_
_entity.id
_entity.type
_entity.pdbx_description
1 polymer ?
#
loop_
_entity_poly.entity_id
_entity_poly.type
_entity_poly.pdbx_seq_one_letter_code
_entity_poly.pdbx_strand_id
1 'polypeptide(L)' 'MELSTSNVCLNCENLTMDSTCSKHQLDVKLNNYCDSHSFKLSLHKGSNCGNCAKLNTEMCPNSLAATAGLLCFSWEGN' A
#
# COMPACT_ATOMS: atom_id res chain seq x y z
N MET A 1 19.65 -7.98 -16.25
CA MET A 1 18.31 -7.38 -16.42
C MET A 1 17.67 -7.40 -15.04
N GLU A 2 17.58 -6.25 -14.38
CA GLU A 2 16.96 -6.19 -13.05
C GLU A 2 15.44 -6.09 -13.21
N LEU A 3 14.71 -7.04 -12.62
CA LEU A 3 13.26 -6.99 -12.51
C LEU A 3 12.92 -6.03 -11.36
N SER A 4 12.69 -4.76 -11.70
CA SER A 4 12.15 -3.79 -10.76
C SER A 4 10.63 -3.94 -10.71
N THR A 5 10.14 -4.80 -9.83
CA THR A 5 8.70 -4.91 -9.53
C THR A 5 8.27 -3.66 -8.76
N SER A 6 7.93 -2.60 -9.49
CA SER A 6 7.40 -1.39 -8.87
C SER A 6 5.93 -1.64 -8.55
N ASN A 7 5.58 -1.61 -7.26
CA ASN A 7 4.19 -1.65 -6.79
C ASN A 7 3.52 -0.30 -7.08
N VAL A 8 3.43 0.09 -8.36
CA VAL A 8 2.93 1.40 -8.78
C VAL A 8 1.49 1.57 -8.32
N CYS A 9 0.67 0.53 -8.45
CA CYS A 9 -0.75 0.61 -8.09
C CYS A 9 -0.99 0.74 -6.57
N LEU A 10 -0.18 0.07 -5.72
CA LEU A 10 -0.30 0.16 -4.25
C LEU A 10 0.00 1.58 -3.72
N ASN A 11 0.75 2.35 -4.50
CA ASN A 11 1.06 3.74 -4.21
C ASN A 11 0.12 4.70 -4.95
N CYS A 12 -1.12 4.29 -5.27
CA CYS A 12 -2.11 5.17 -5.87
C CYS A 12 -3.10 5.67 -4.80
N GLU A 13 -3.29 7.00 -4.70
CA GLU A 13 -4.29 7.60 -3.78
C GLU A 13 -5.73 7.16 -4.09
N ASN A 14 -5.99 6.82 -5.36
CA ASN A 14 -7.31 6.42 -5.83
C ASN A 14 -7.56 4.90 -5.75
N LEU A 15 -6.64 4.12 -5.15
CA LEU A 15 -6.82 2.69 -4.96
C LEU A 15 -7.71 2.40 -3.73
N THR A 16 -8.74 1.59 -3.92
CA THR A 16 -9.59 1.08 -2.84
C THR A 16 -9.09 -0.26 -2.31
N MET A 17 -9.60 -0.69 -1.15
CA MET A 17 -9.26 -2.01 -0.57
C MET A 17 -9.64 -3.19 -1.47
N ASP A 18 -10.65 -3.01 -2.33
CA ASP A 18 -11.12 -4.04 -3.26
C ASP A 18 -10.28 -4.14 -4.54
N SER A 19 -9.11 -3.49 -4.57
CA SER A 19 -8.25 -3.38 -5.77
C SER A 19 -8.94 -2.68 -6.94
N THR A 20 -9.86 -1.76 -6.65
CA THR A 20 -10.55 -0.94 -7.66
C THR A 20 -10.00 0.48 -7.63
N CYS A 21 -9.86 1.12 -8.80
CA CYS A 21 -9.60 2.54 -8.86
C CYS A 21 -10.91 3.32 -8.67
N SER A 22 -11.04 4.08 -7.59
CA SER A 22 -12.26 4.87 -7.28
C SER A 22 -12.60 5.91 -8.34
N LYS A 23 -11.59 6.45 -9.02
CA LYS A 23 -11.74 7.49 -10.05
C LYS A 23 -12.37 6.98 -11.35
N HIS A 24 -12.00 5.76 -11.75
CA HIS A 24 -12.42 5.16 -13.03
C HIS A 24 -13.38 3.97 -12.86
N GLN A 25 -13.58 3.50 -11.62
CA GLN A 25 -14.39 2.33 -11.27
C GLN A 25 -13.96 1.06 -12.02
N LEU A 26 -12.64 0.90 -12.20
CA LEU A 26 -12.04 -0.24 -12.88
C LEU A 26 -11.20 -1.06 -11.90
N ASP A 27 -11.24 -2.37 -12.07
CA ASP A 27 -10.33 -3.29 -11.37
C ASP A 27 -8.89 -3.06 -11.84
N VAL A 28 -7.99 -2.86 -10.89
CA VAL A 28 -6.57 -2.64 -11.16
C VAL A 28 -5.75 -3.79 -10.59
N LYS A 29 -4.79 -4.25 -11.39
CA LYS A 29 -3.80 -5.25 -10.96
C LYS A 29 -2.56 -4.55 -10.44
N LEU A 30 -1.81 -5.23 -9.58
CA LEU A 30 -0.56 -4.73 -9.00
C LEU A 30 0.45 -4.21 -10.03
N ASN A 31 0.44 -4.78 -11.24
CA ASN A 31 1.34 -4.46 -12.35
C ASN A 31 0.76 -3.47 -13.37
N ASN A 32 -0.47 -2.96 -13.16
CA ASN A 32 -1.12 -2.02 -14.06
C ASN A 32 -1.29 -0.66 -13.36
N TYR A 33 -1.00 0.43 -14.07
CA TYR A 33 -1.29 1.80 -13.65
C TYR A 33 -2.00 2.54 -14.78
N CYS A 34 -2.71 3.62 -14.44
CA CYS A 34 -3.35 4.48 -15.42
C CYS A 34 -2.67 5.85 -15.44
N ASP A 35 -2.88 6.64 -16.50
CA ASP A 35 -2.31 7.99 -16.60
C ASP A 35 -2.82 8.95 -15.51
N SER A 36 -3.94 8.60 -14.87
CA SER A 36 -4.47 9.30 -13.70
C SER A 36 -3.86 8.84 -12.37
N HIS A 37 -2.73 8.12 -12.41
CA HIS A 37 -2.02 7.69 -11.21
C HIS A 37 -1.62 8.92 -10.39
N SER A 38 -2.02 8.92 -9.12
CA SER A 38 -1.61 9.93 -8.14
C SER A 38 -0.83 9.21 -7.06
N PHE A 39 0.45 9.58 -6.91
CA PHE A 39 1.33 8.90 -5.98
C PHE A 39 0.94 9.19 -4.53
N LYS A 40 0.65 8.13 -3.78
CA LYS A 40 0.58 8.12 -2.32
C LYS A 40 1.82 7.45 -1.77
N LEU A 41 2.44 8.04 -0.76
CA LEU A 41 3.48 7.37 0.02
C LEU A 41 2.83 6.28 0.91
N SER A 42 2.50 5.15 0.31
CA SER A 42 1.79 4.04 0.99
C SER A 42 2.72 2.89 1.33
N LEU A 43 3.58 2.48 0.39
CA LEU A 43 4.27 1.20 0.52
C LEU A 43 5.51 1.11 -0.37
N HIS A 44 6.67 0.89 0.25
CA HIS A 44 7.92 0.57 -0.43
C HIS A 44 8.50 -0.74 0.11
N LYS A 45 9.59 -1.23 -0.50
CA LYS A 45 10.22 -2.52 -0.13
C LYS A 45 10.64 -2.62 1.35
N GLY A 46 10.81 -1.49 2.03
CA GLY A 46 11.14 -1.43 3.46
C GLY A 46 9.93 -1.31 4.38
N SER A 47 8.73 -1.05 3.84
CA SER A 47 7.51 -0.88 4.63
C SER A 47 7.09 -2.20 5.27
N ASN A 48 7.03 -2.23 6.60
CA ASN A 48 6.57 -3.37 7.37
C ASN A 48 5.79 -2.89 8.61
N CYS A 49 5.04 -3.77 9.26
CA CYS A 49 4.28 -3.39 10.44
C CYS A 49 5.18 -2.83 11.55
N GLY A 50 6.42 -3.31 11.68
CA GLY A 50 7.39 -2.87 12.68
C GLY A 50 7.88 -1.43 12.54
N ASN A 51 7.81 -0.83 11.34
CA ASN A 51 8.16 0.57 11.08
C ASN A 51 6.95 1.40 10.64
N CYS A 52 5.74 0.95 10.96
CA CYS A 52 4.50 1.67 10.69
C CYS A 52 4.16 2.57 11.89
N ALA A 53 3.88 3.86 11.66
CA ALA A 53 3.44 4.80 12.68
C ALA A 53 2.13 4.37 13.37
N LYS A 54 1.29 3.57 12.68
CA LYS A 54 0.04 3.04 13.23
C LYS A 54 0.24 1.82 14.13
N LEU A 55 1.43 1.21 14.16
CA LEU A 55 1.67 0.03 15.00
C LEU A 55 1.36 0.35 16.47
N ASN A 56 0.67 -0.56 17.16
CA ASN A 56 0.24 -0.40 18.55
C ASN A 56 -0.71 0.80 18.82
N THR A 57 -1.29 1.39 17.77
CA THR A 57 -2.34 2.41 17.91
C THR A 57 -3.70 1.82 17.57
N GLU A 58 -4.78 2.48 17.99
CA GLU A 58 -6.15 2.13 17.60
C GLU A 58 -6.39 2.27 16.09
N MET A 59 -5.50 2.98 15.38
CA MET A 59 -5.54 3.12 13.92
C MET A 59 -4.92 1.92 13.19
N CYS A 60 -4.37 0.93 13.90
CA CYS A 60 -3.87 -0.30 13.29
C CYS A 60 -5.05 -1.24 12.94
N PRO A 61 -5.32 -1.51 11.65
CA PRO A 61 -6.45 -2.36 11.27
C PRO A 61 -6.32 -3.82 11.76
N ASN A 62 -5.10 -4.26 12.03
CA ASN A 62 -4.77 -5.64 12.40
C ASN A 62 -3.81 -5.67 13.60
N SER A 63 -4.09 -4.91 14.66
CA SER A 63 -3.21 -4.75 15.82
C SER A 63 -2.74 -6.07 16.46
N LEU A 64 -3.58 -7.11 16.46
CA LEU A 64 -3.25 -8.43 17.01
C LEU A 64 -2.29 -9.26 16.13
N ALA A 65 -2.30 -9.04 14.82
CA ALA A 65 -1.48 -9.78 13.86
C ALA A 65 -0.30 -8.96 13.33
N ALA A 66 -0.31 -7.64 13.53
CA ALA A 66 0.74 -6.73 13.07
C ALA A 66 2.03 -6.97 13.84
N THR A 67 3.02 -7.57 13.20
CA THR A 67 4.34 -7.80 13.78
C THR A 67 5.46 -7.45 12.81
N ALA A 68 6.66 -7.20 13.35
CA ALA A 68 7.83 -6.84 12.54
C ALA A 68 8.09 -7.88 11.43
N GLY A 69 8.40 -7.40 10.22
CA GLY A 69 8.61 -8.26 9.05
C GLY A 69 7.37 -8.59 8.24
N LEU A 70 6.15 -8.32 8.75
CA LEU A 70 4.94 -8.43 7.94
C LEU A 70 4.70 -7.18 7.10
N LEU A 71 4.21 -7.37 5.87
CA LEU A 71 3.85 -6.28 4.97
C LEU A 71 2.63 -5.54 5.55
N CYS A 72 2.71 -4.21 5.65
CA CYS A 72 1.62 -3.40 6.17
C CYS A 72 0.96 -2.62 5.04
N PHE A 73 -0.21 -3.06 4.55
CA PHE A 73 -0.91 -2.39 3.44
C PHE A 73 -1.44 -0.98 3.77
N SER A 74 -1.56 -0.67 5.06
CA SER A 74 -1.92 0.65 5.56
C SER A 74 -0.72 1.41 6.14
N TRP A 75 0.49 1.06 5.69
CA TRP A 75 1.73 1.62 6.21
C TRP A 75 1.76 3.13 6.05
N GLU A 76 2.16 3.80 7.12
CA GLU A 76 2.51 5.20 7.16
C GLU A 76 3.84 5.29 7.91
N GLY A 77 4.82 5.98 7.32
CA GLY A 77 6.13 6.17 7.94
C GLY A 77 6.02 7.02 9.20
N ASN A 78 6.84 6.67 10.18
CA ASN A 78 7.02 7.46 11.40
C ASN A 78 8.08 8.55 11.19
#